data_AF-A0A2N2GVP5-F1
#
_entry.id   AF-A0A2N2GVP5-F1
#
_cell.length_a   1.000
_cell.length_b   1.000
_cell.length_c   1.000
_cell.angle_alpha   90.00
_cell.angle_beta   90.00
_cell.angle_gamma   90.00
#
_symmetry.space_group_name_H-M   'P 1'
#
loop_
_entity.id
_entity.type
_entity.pdbx_description
1 polymer ?
#
loop_
_entity_poly.entity_id
_entity_poly.type
_entity_poly.pdbx_seq_one_letter_code
_entity_poly.pdbx_strand_id
1 'polypeptide(L)'
;MKNSFVRGCLFLLILAVAVSCGGKKGVPDGQAKGQYPGTEEGLKKLMGEFIADGGSNAEKLSNLLRPVAEDYAAVFEGDFAKKAAETYKEPWDKGLLTLKTKPGQTEINVLSVTSEDLKTKSEKSREFPGGWMEMAPNLKAGLTIYMVRFTEPGKERGMRFDGLIYVNERWRIFPKPWRIK
;
A
#
# COMPACT_ATOMS: atom_id res chain seq x y z
N MET A 1 -37.33 40.15 63.98
CA MET A 1 -36.10 40.64 64.65
C MET A 1 -34.93 39.82 64.16
N LYS A 2 -33.85 40.47 63.69
CA LYS A 2 -32.45 39.98 63.60
C LYS A 2 -32.22 38.78 62.65
N ASN A 3 -31.19 38.61 61.83
CA ASN A 3 -29.91 39.25 61.52
C ASN A 3 -29.43 38.57 60.20
N SER A 4 -29.00 39.30 59.18
CA SER A 4 -27.60 39.49 58.78
C SER A 4 -26.78 38.23 58.41
N PHE A 5 -26.32 38.22 57.14
CA PHE A 5 -24.92 38.04 56.72
C PHE A 5 -24.29 36.64 56.87
N VAL A 6 -23.83 36.04 55.75
CA VAL A 6 -22.41 35.73 55.50
C VAL A 6 -22.20 35.37 54.01
N ARG A 7 -21.22 36.07 53.44
CA ARG A 7 -20.58 35.88 52.14
C ARG A 7 -19.90 34.51 52.04
N GLY A 8 -19.96 33.90 50.86
CA GLY A 8 -19.12 32.76 50.49
C GLY A 8 -18.86 32.73 48.98
N CYS A 9 -18.00 33.61 48.49
CA CYS A 9 -17.40 33.48 47.16
C CYS A 9 -16.43 32.29 47.18
N LEU A 10 -16.84 31.14 46.63
CA LEU A 10 -15.92 30.06 46.30
C LEU A 10 -15.71 30.07 44.78
N PHE A 11 -14.63 30.73 44.36
CA PHE A 11 -14.09 30.59 43.00
C PHE A 11 -13.54 29.17 42.86
N LEU A 12 -14.27 28.30 42.17
CA LEU A 12 -13.77 27.00 41.73
C LEU A 12 -13.00 27.21 40.42
N LEU A 13 -11.67 27.22 40.57
CA LEU A 13 -10.70 27.21 39.49
C LEU A 13 -10.74 25.83 38.82
N ILE A 14 -11.50 25.68 37.73
CA ILE A 14 -11.47 24.45 36.92
C ILE A 14 -10.18 24.49 36.08
N LEU A 15 -9.21 23.68 36.50
CA LEU A 15 -7.98 23.39 35.77
C LEU A 15 -8.37 22.69 34.45
N ALA A 16 -8.29 23.41 33.33
CA ALA A 16 -8.40 22.82 32.00
C ALA A 16 -7.14 21.98 31.72
N VAL A 17 -7.24 20.67 31.88
CA VAL A 17 -6.21 19.74 31.39
C VAL A 17 -6.33 19.71 29.86
N ALA A 18 -5.47 20.47 29.20
CA ALA A 18 -5.25 20.34 27.77
C ALA A 18 -4.63 18.96 27.50
N VAL A 19 -5.46 17.97 27.17
CA VAL A 19 -5.02 16.74 26.52
C VAL A 19 -4.56 17.14 25.12
N SER A 20 -3.27 17.44 25.02
CA SER A 20 -2.55 17.52 23.76
C SER A 20 -2.50 16.12 23.16
N CYS A 21 -3.57 15.72 22.46
CA CYS A 21 -3.51 14.62 21.51
C CYS A 21 -2.53 15.03 20.42
N GLY A 22 -1.28 14.54 20.57
CA GLY A 22 -0.26 14.66 19.56
C GLY A 22 -0.84 14.25 18.21
N GLY A 23 -0.91 15.20 17.30
CA GLY A 23 -1.22 14.94 15.91
C GLY A 23 -0.16 14.00 15.38
N LYS A 24 -0.46 12.69 15.39
CA LYS A 24 0.16 11.75 14.47
C LYS A 24 -0.05 12.38 13.11
N LYS A 25 1.03 12.86 12.49
CA LYS A 25 1.03 13.24 11.08
C LYS A 25 0.61 11.98 10.34
N GLY A 26 -0.69 11.89 10.05
CA GLY A 26 -1.27 10.78 9.33
C GLY A 26 -0.51 10.66 8.02
N VAL A 27 -0.02 9.46 7.76
CA VAL A 27 0.30 9.03 6.41
C VAL A 27 -0.84 9.50 5.50
N PRO A 28 -0.58 10.08 4.31
CA PRO A 28 -1.63 10.50 3.40
C PRO A 28 -2.54 9.30 3.12
N ASP A 29 -3.71 9.29 3.77
CA ASP A 29 -4.68 8.20 3.69
C ASP A 29 -5.50 8.41 2.42
N GLY A 30 -4.81 8.29 1.27
CA GLY A 30 -5.41 8.64 -0.01
C GLY A 30 -6.25 7.51 -0.62
N GLN A 31 -6.32 6.33 0.03
CA GLN A 31 -7.30 5.30 -0.27
C GLN A 31 -8.26 5.23 0.90
N ALA A 32 -9.53 5.58 0.70
CA ALA A 32 -10.53 5.43 1.74
C ALA A 32 -10.72 3.94 2.07
N LYS A 33 -10.89 3.62 3.35
CA LYS A 33 -11.15 2.24 3.78
C LYS A 33 -12.32 1.63 3.00
N GLY A 34 -12.10 0.47 2.38
CA GLY A 34 -13.09 -0.24 1.59
C GLY A 34 -13.33 0.32 0.18
N GLN A 35 -12.66 1.40 -0.23
CA GLN A 35 -12.74 1.93 -1.60
C GLN A 35 -12.34 0.87 -2.64
N TYR A 36 -11.30 0.09 -2.30
CA TYR A 36 -10.80 -1.06 -3.05
C TYR A 36 -10.64 -2.23 -2.09
N PRO A 37 -11.54 -3.23 -2.11
CA PRO A 37 -11.39 -4.44 -1.32
C PRO A 37 -10.04 -5.13 -1.58
N GLY A 38 -9.53 -5.87 -0.60
CA GLY A 38 -8.31 -6.69 -0.72
C GLY A 38 -8.53 -7.97 -1.54
N THR A 39 -9.21 -7.86 -2.68
CA THR A 39 -9.54 -8.95 -3.60
C THR A 39 -9.05 -8.63 -5.01
N GLU A 40 -9.09 -9.62 -5.89
CA GLU A 40 -8.73 -9.40 -7.30
C GLU A 40 -9.64 -8.34 -7.96
N GLU A 41 -10.93 -8.32 -7.65
CA GLU A 41 -11.89 -7.34 -8.18
C GLU A 41 -11.56 -5.94 -7.67
N GLY A 42 -11.22 -5.81 -6.39
CA GLY A 42 -10.77 -4.54 -5.81
C GLY A 42 -9.49 -4.03 -6.48
N LEU A 43 -8.56 -4.93 -6.78
CA LEU A 43 -7.35 -4.59 -7.53
C LEU A 43 -7.68 -4.16 -8.97
N LYS A 44 -8.52 -4.91 -9.69
CA LYS A 44 -8.95 -4.55 -11.05
C LYS A 44 -9.62 -3.18 -11.08
N LYS A 45 -10.45 -2.87 -10.09
CA LYS A 45 -11.06 -1.53 -9.95
C LYS A 45 -9.99 -0.44 -9.80
N LEU A 46 -9.02 -0.62 -8.90
CA LEU A 46 -7.91 0.34 -8.71
C LEU A 46 -7.07 0.49 -9.99
N MET A 47 -6.75 -0.62 -10.65
CA MET A 47 -5.97 -0.62 -11.91
C MET A 47 -6.75 0.00 -13.07
N GLY A 48 -8.08 -0.08 -13.08
CA GLY A 48 -8.93 0.62 -14.04
C GLY A 48 -8.73 2.13 -14.02
N GLU A 49 -8.47 2.71 -12.84
CA GLU A 49 -8.20 4.15 -12.72
C GLU A 49 -6.86 4.57 -13.34
N PHE A 50 -5.89 3.65 -13.48
CA PHE A 50 -4.62 3.92 -14.15
C PHE A 50 -4.74 3.99 -15.68
N ILE A 51 -5.81 3.44 -16.26
CA ILE A 51 -6.08 3.52 -17.71
C ILE A 51 -7.22 4.49 -18.05
N ALA A 52 -8.02 4.87 -17.06
CA ALA A 52 -9.01 5.93 -17.19
C ALA A 52 -8.35 7.25 -17.62
N ASP A 53 -9.07 8.04 -18.42
CA ASP A 53 -8.61 9.35 -18.94
C ASP A 53 -7.20 9.31 -19.54
N GLY A 54 -6.88 8.20 -20.25
CA GLY A 54 -5.58 8.00 -20.90
C GLY A 54 -4.40 7.88 -19.94
N GLY A 55 -4.65 7.55 -18.66
CA GLY A 55 -3.60 7.44 -17.63
C GLY A 55 -3.11 8.77 -17.08
N SER A 56 -3.86 9.85 -17.26
CA SER A 56 -3.53 11.19 -16.74
C SER A 56 -3.34 11.23 -15.21
N ASN A 57 -3.95 10.29 -14.47
CA ASN A 57 -3.84 10.19 -13.01
C ASN A 57 -2.69 9.28 -12.52
N ALA A 58 -1.87 8.73 -13.42
CA ALA A 58 -0.87 7.70 -13.10
C ALA A 58 0.08 8.07 -11.95
N GLU A 59 0.57 9.31 -11.90
CA GLU A 59 1.47 9.76 -10.83
C GLU A 59 0.77 9.82 -9.47
N LYS A 60 -0.42 10.43 -9.43
CA LYS A 60 -1.24 10.51 -8.22
C LYS A 60 -1.56 9.12 -7.68
N LEU A 61 -2.04 8.22 -8.55
CA LEU A 61 -2.39 6.85 -8.16
C LEU A 61 -1.16 6.04 -7.75
N SER A 62 -0.01 6.24 -8.38
CA SER A 62 1.25 5.59 -7.97
C SER A 62 1.68 6.02 -6.58
N ASN A 63 1.54 7.30 -6.25
CA ASN A 63 1.80 7.81 -4.92
C ASN A 63 0.85 7.22 -3.86
N LEU A 64 -0.40 6.90 -4.24
CA LEU A 64 -1.32 6.17 -3.35
C LEU A 64 -0.88 4.74 -3.04
N LEU A 65 -0.07 4.13 -3.90
CA LEU A 65 0.48 2.78 -3.74
C LEU A 65 1.81 2.75 -2.98
N ARG A 66 2.42 3.92 -2.72
CA ARG A 66 3.69 4.03 -2.00
C ARG A 66 3.56 3.44 -0.59
N PRO A 67 4.34 2.40 -0.23
CA PRO A 67 4.31 1.85 1.11
C PRO A 67 4.89 2.80 2.15
N VAL A 68 4.35 2.75 3.36
CA VAL A 68 4.95 3.33 4.56
C VAL A 68 5.66 2.27 5.41
N ALA A 69 6.32 2.69 6.49
CA ALA A 69 7.13 1.81 7.33
C ALA A 69 6.34 0.59 7.83
N GLU A 70 5.08 0.82 8.24
CA GLU A 70 4.17 -0.23 8.72
C GLU A 70 3.80 -1.23 7.62
N ASP A 71 3.74 -0.79 6.36
CA ASP A 71 3.45 -1.66 5.22
C ASP A 71 4.64 -2.56 4.91
N TYR A 72 5.87 -2.02 4.95
CA TYR A 72 7.09 -2.83 4.82
C TYR A 72 7.20 -3.87 5.93
N ALA A 73 6.91 -3.47 7.18
CA ALA A 73 6.91 -4.38 8.32
C ALA A 73 5.78 -5.42 8.27
N ALA A 74 4.68 -5.16 7.56
CA ALA A 74 3.60 -6.12 7.35
C ALA A 74 3.92 -7.15 6.26
N VAL A 75 4.83 -6.84 5.34
CA VAL A 75 5.16 -7.70 4.19
C VAL A 75 6.45 -8.50 4.40
N PHE A 76 7.49 -7.85 4.93
CA PHE A 76 8.82 -8.46 5.00
C PHE A 76 9.20 -8.88 6.43
N GLU A 77 9.99 -9.94 6.51
CA GLU A 77 10.58 -10.44 7.73
C GLU A 77 11.88 -9.70 8.07
N GLY A 78 12.16 -9.59 9.37
CA GLY A 78 13.43 -9.09 9.91
C GLY A 78 13.91 -7.76 9.34
N ASP A 79 15.22 -7.66 9.11
CA ASP A 79 15.88 -6.43 8.64
C ASP A 79 15.54 -6.09 7.18
N PHE A 80 14.95 -7.02 6.43
CA PHE A 80 14.60 -6.79 5.03
C PHE A 80 13.56 -5.67 4.89
N ALA A 81 12.62 -5.55 5.83
CA ALA A 81 11.62 -4.48 5.82
C ALA A 81 12.27 -3.08 5.82
N LYS A 82 13.24 -2.87 6.72
CA LYS A 82 13.98 -1.61 6.84
C LYS A 82 14.82 -1.36 5.57
N LYS A 83 15.53 -2.39 5.12
CA LYS A 83 16.37 -2.31 3.91
C LYS A 83 15.57 -1.97 2.66
N ALA A 84 14.38 -2.54 2.51
CA ALA A 84 13.46 -2.23 1.43
C ALA A 84 12.98 -0.78 1.50
N ALA A 85 12.55 -0.32 2.68
CA ALA A 85 12.10 1.06 2.88
C ALA A 85 13.21 2.08 2.51
N GLU A 86 14.45 1.83 2.92
CA GLU A 86 15.61 2.66 2.59
C GLU A 86 15.92 2.64 1.09
N THR A 87 15.95 1.45 0.49
CA THR A 87 16.30 1.29 -0.93
C THR A 87 15.27 1.95 -1.85
N TYR A 88 13.98 1.89 -1.52
CA TYR A 88 12.93 2.48 -2.34
C TYR A 88 12.73 3.97 -2.12
N LYS A 89 13.28 4.55 -1.04
CA LYS A 89 13.06 5.96 -0.70
C LYS A 89 13.41 6.90 -1.86
N GLU A 90 14.64 6.82 -2.37
CA GLU A 90 15.10 7.71 -3.43
C GLU A 90 14.37 7.47 -4.77
N PRO A 91 14.17 6.22 -5.25
CA PRO A 91 13.34 5.97 -6.44
C PRO A 91 11.92 6.52 -6.33
N TRP A 92 11.27 6.43 -5.16
CA TRP A 92 9.96 7.05 -4.94
C TRP A 92 10.03 8.57 -5.00
N ASP A 93 11.01 9.18 -4.32
CA ASP A 93 11.16 10.63 -4.26
C ASP A 93 11.50 11.22 -5.65
N LYS A 94 12.14 10.44 -6.53
CA LYS A 94 12.42 10.78 -7.94
C LYS A 94 11.29 10.42 -8.91
N GLY A 95 10.17 9.87 -8.43
CA GLY A 95 9.05 9.44 -9.29
C GLY A 95 9.36 8.25 -10.21
N LEU A 96 10.47 7.54 -10.01
CA LEU A 96 10.93 6.43 -10.86
C LEU A 96 10.06 5.17 -10.70
N LEU A 97 9.26 5.10 -9.64
CA LEU A 97 8.33 4.00 -9.36
C LEU A 97 6.89 4.30 -9.79
N THR A 98 6.70 5.32 -10.64
CA THR A 98 5.38 5.62 -11.23
C THR A 98 4.96 4.52 -12.19
N LEU A 99 3.79 3.92 -11.96
CA LEU A 99 3.16 2.98 -12.87
C LEU A 99 2.62 3.76 -14.07
N LYS A 100 3.14 3.45 -15.26
CA LYS A 100 2.70 4.06 -16.52
C LYS A 100 2.25 2.98 -17.49
N THR A 101 1.03 3.14 -18.00
CA THR A 101 0.51 2.33 -19.10
C THR A 101 0.92 2.95 -20.43
N LYS A 102 0.83 2.17 -21.52
CA LYS A 102 1.01 2.69 -22.87
C LYS A 102 -0.35 2.99 -23.51
N PRO A 103 -0.44 3.95 -24.44
CA PRO A 103 -1.64 4.15 -25.24
C PRO A 103 -2.13 2.83 -25.86
N GLY A 104 -3.44 2.59 -25.83
CA GLY A 104 -4.07 1.38 -26.35
C GLY A 104 -4.14 0.20 -25.38
N GLN A 105 -3.44 0.25 -24.24
CA GLN A 105 -3.53 -0.81 -23.24
C GLN A 105 -4.76 -0.62 -22.35
N THR A 106 -5.85 -1.32 -22.69
CA THR A 106 -7.16 -1.19 -22.03
C THR A 106 -7.60 -2.44 -21.28
N GLU A 107 -6.96 -3.58 -21.50
CA GLU A 107 -7.25 -4.81 -20.79
C GLU A 107 -6.37 -4.97 -19.54
N ILE A 108 -6.95 -5.50 -18.47
CA ILE A 108 -6.29 -5.71 -17.18
C ILE A 108 -6.30 -7.21 -16.87
N ASN A 109 -5.14 -7.84 -16.97
CA ASN A 109 -4.93 -9.22 -16.59
C ASN A 109 -4.25 -9.28 -15.22
N VAL A 110 -4.77 -10.12 -14.33
CA VAL A 110 -4.25 -10.28 -12.97
C VAL A 110 -3.80 -11.71 -12.76
N LEU A 111 -2.60 -11.89 -12.23
CA LEU A 111 -2.15 -13.14 -11.63
C LEU A 111 -1.87 -12.90 -10.16
N SER A 112 -2.02 -13.94 -9.35
CA SER A 112 -1.75 -13.88 -7.92
C SER A 112 -0.98 -15.11 -7.46
N VAL A 113 -0.21 -14.96 -6.40
CA VAL A 113 0.49 -16.06 -5.73
C VAL A 113 0.48 -15.78 -4.22
N THR A 114 0.37 -16.82 -3.40
CA THR A 114 0.51 -16.65 -1.95
C THR A 114 1.97 -16.72 -1.51
N SER A 115 2.30 -16.18 -0.34
CA SER A 115 3.61 -16.41 0.28
C SER A 115 3.94 -17.89 0.45
N GLU A 116 2.92 -18.71 0.70
CA GLU A 116 2.99 -20.15 0.89
C GLU A 116 3.26 -20.88 -0.42
N ASP A 117 2.59 -20.48 -1.50
CA ASP A 117 2.86 -20.95 -2.87
C ASP A 117 4.33 -20.72 -3.25
N LEU A 118 4.88 -19.55 -2.93
CA LEU A 118 6.29 -19.22 -3.21
C LEU A 118 7.24 -20.07 -2.36
N LYS A 119 6.94 -20.28 -1.07
CA LYS A 119 7.75 -21.11 -0.17
C LYS A 119 7.76 -22.58 -0.58
N THR A 120 6.62 -23.07 -1.05
CA THR A 120 6.43 -24.47 -1.46
C THR A 120 6.75 -24.73 -2.93
N LYS A 121 7.00 -23.67 -3.72
CA LYS A 121 7.24 -23.73 -5.17
C LYS A 121 6.10 -24.43 -5.92
N SER A 122 4.85 -24.06 -5.59
CA SER A 122 3.64 -24.62 -6.22
C SER A 122 3.62 -24.35 -7.73
N GLU A 123 2.75 -25.04 -8.48
CA GLU A 123 2.59 -24.80 -9.92
C GLU A 123 2.30 -23.32 -10.23
N LYS A 124 1.41 -22.70 -9.43
CA LYS A 124 1.07 -21.28 -9.52
C LYS A 124 2.28 -20.37 -9.38
N SER A 125 3.25 -20.73 -8.53
CA SER A 125 4.48 -19.95 -8.36
C SER A 125 5.38 -19.95 -9.59
N ARG A 126 5.30 -20.98 -10.46
CA ARG A 126 6.12 -21.11 -11.67
C ARG A 126 5.67 -20.17 -12.79
N GLU A 127 4.39 -19.80 -12.79
CA GLU A 127 3.82 -18.82 -13.71
C GLU A 127 4.10 -17.37 -13.27
N PHE A 128 4.47 -17.18 -11.99
CA PHE A 128 4.80 -15.89 -11.41
C PHE A 128 6.26 -15.49 -11.70
N PRO A 129 6.64 -14.20 -11.68
CA PRO A 129 8.04 -13.82 -11.93
C PRO A 129 9.00 -14.48 -10.95
N GLY A 130 10.02 -15.18 -11.48
CA GLY A 130 10.89 -16.05 -10.68
C GLY A 130 11.61 -15.38 -9.50
N GLY A 131 11.90 -14.08 -9.58
CA GLY A 131 12.47 -13.33 -8.46
C GLY A 131 11.60 -13.32 -7.19
N TRP A 132 10.29 -13.57 -7.30
CA TRP A 132 9.44 -13.75 -6.12
C TRP A 132 9.72 -15.05 -5.37
N MET A 133 10.19 -16.11 -6.05
CA MET A 133 10.62 -17.34 -5.37
C MET A 133 11.87 -17.10 -4.53
N GLU A 134 12.80 -16.27 -5.01
CA GLU A 134 13.99 -15.86 -4.23
C GLU A 134 13.61 -15.05 -2.98
N MET A 135 12.46 -14.37 -3.04
CA MET A 135 11.93 -13.57 -1.94
C MET A 135 11.17 -14.36 -0.88
N ALA A 136 10.78 -15.61 -1.15
CA ALA A 136 9.99 -16.43 -0.25
C ALA A 136 10.50 -16.48 1.21
N PRO A 137 11.82 -16.56 1.49
CA PRO A 137 12.33 -16.56 2.87
C PRO A 137 12.18 -15.22 3.60
N ASN A 138 12.07 -14.11 2.86
CA ASN A 138 11.97 -12.76 3.42
C ASN A 138 10.51 -12.29 3.54
N LEU A 139 9.53 -13.11 3.16
CA LEU A 139 8.12 -12.76 3.17
C LEU A 139 7.41 -13.33 4.40
N LYS A 140 6.59 -12.49 5.03
CA LYS A 140 5.63 -12.93 6.04
C LYS A 140 4.64 -13.92 5.46
N ALA A 141 4.08 -14.77 6.32
CA ALA A 141 3.02 -15.71 5.94
C ALA A 141 1.68 -14.99 5.72
N GLY A 142 0.78 -15.63 4.97
CA GLY A 142 -0.59 -15.16 4.73
C GLY A 142 -0.71 -14.01 3.72
N LEU A 143 0.35 -13.71 2.96
CA LEU A 143 0.32 -12.67 1.95
C LEU A 143 -0.24 -13.22 0.63
N THR A 144 -1.07 -12.43 -0.04
CA THR A 144 -1.37 -12.62 -1.48
C THR A 144 -0.70 -11.52 -2.27
N ILE A 145 0.16 -11.92 -3.20
CA ILE A 145 0.97 -11.05 -4.03
C ILE A 145 0.41 -11.08 -5.43
N TYR A 146 0.09 -9.91 -5.95
CA TYR A 146 -0.52 -9.75 -7.26
C TYR A 146 0.48 -9.18 -8.26
N MET A 147 0.29 -9.63 -9.50
CA MET A 147 0.89 -9.10 -10.70
C MET A 147 -0.22 -8.66 -11.63
N VAL A 148 -0.13 -7.43 -12.10
CA VAL A 148 -1.05 -6.86 -13.08
C VAL A 148 -0.31 -6.71 -14.41
N ARG A 149 -1.01 -7.00 -15.50
CA ARG A 149 -0.57 -6.72 -16.86
C ARG A 149 -1.63 -5.90 -17.58
N PHE A 150 -1.22 -4.75 -18.09
CA PHE A 150 -2.01 -3.91 -18.99
C PHE A 150 -1.70 -4.31 -20.43
N THR A 151 -2.70 -4.78 -21.17
CA THR A 151 -2.57 -5.25 -22.56
C THR A 151 -3.49 -4.49 -23.51
N GLU A 152 -3.10 -4.43 -24.77
CA GLU A 152 -4.05 -4.08 -25.85
C GLU A 152 -5.02 -5.25 -26.07
N PRO A 153 -6.23 -5.00 -26.60
CA PRO A 153 -7.19 -6.05 -26.88
C PRO A 153 -6.61 -7.20 -27.72
N GLY A 154 -6.77 -8.42 -27.20
CA GLY A 154 -6.28 -9.64 -27.87
C GLY A 154 -4.75 -9.81 -27.89
N LYS A 155 -3.99 -9.01 -27.12
CA LYS A 155 -2.54 -9.19 -26.94
C LYS A 155 -2.23 -9.87 -25.61
N GLU A 156 -1.31 -10.82 -25.63
CA GLU A 156 -0.85 -11.50 -24.41
C GLU A 156 0.23 -10.73 -23.64
N ARG A 157 0.91 -9.79 -24.31
CA ARG A 157 2.06 -9.05 -23.77
C ARG A 157 1.76 -7.57 -23.65
N GLY A 158 2.25 -6.96 -22.59
CA GLY A 158 2.01 -5.55 -22.29
C GLY A 158 2.80 -5.08 -21.06
N MET A 159 2.42 -3.92 -20.51
CA MET A 159 3.10 -3.37 -19.33
C MET A 159 2.75 -4.19 -18.10
N ARG A 160 3.77 -4.61 -17.35
CA ARG A 160 3.61 -5.48 -16.19
C ARG A 160 4.11 -4.80 -14.93
N PHE A 161 3.30 -4.88 -13.88
CA PHE A 161 3.63 -4.43 -12.54
C PHE A 161 3.37 -5.58 -11.56
N ASP A 162 4.35 -5.89 -10.73
CA ASP A 162 4.29 -6.97 -9.75
C ASP A 162 4.58 -6.42 -8.35
N GLY A 163 4.19 -7.20 -7.33
CA GLY A 163 4.33 -6.80 -5.93
C GLY A 163 3.20 -5.94 -5.41
N LEU A 164 2.01 -6.02 -6.01
CA LEU A 164 0.80 -5.41 -5.47
C LEU A 164 0.29 -6.31 -4.34
N ILE A 165 0.20 -5.77 -3.12
CA ILE A 165 -0.20 -6.51 -1.92
C ILE A 165 -1.19 -5.64 -1.15
N TYR A 166 -2.28 -6.25 -0.70
CA TYR A 166 -3.22 -5.61 0.22
C TYR A 166 -2.79 -5.88 1.66
N VAL A 167 -2.33 -4.84 2.35
CA VAL A 167 -1.87 -4.88 3.75
C VAL A 167 -2.36 -3.63 4.46
N ASN A 168 -2.56 -3.69 5.78
CA ASN A 168 -3.00 -2.53 6.57
C ASN A 168 -4.21 -1.79 5.97
N GLU A 169 -5.16 -2.58 5.43
CA GLU A 169 -6.42 -2.14 4.82
C GLU A 169 -6.26 -1.25 3.56
N ARG A 170 -5.15 -1.40 2.83
CA ARG A 170 -4.85 -0.61 1.63
C ARG A 170 -4.00 -1.38 0.62
N TRP A 171 -4.08 -1.00 -0.65
CA TRP A 171 -3.18 -1.52 -1.68
C TRP A 171 -1.83 -0.81 -1.66
N ARG A 172 -0.75 -1.60 -1.75
CA ARG A 172 0.63 -1.13 -1.82
C ARG A 172 1.40 -1.87 -2.89
N ILE A 173 2.41 -1.21 -3.46
CA ILE A 173 3.35 -1.84 -4.40
C ILE A 173 4.76 -1.93 -3.83
N PHE A 174 5.33 -3.14 -3.92
CA PHE A 174 6.70 -3.46 -3.54
C PHE A 174 7.44 -3.95 -4.79
N PRO A 175 7.98 -3.05 -5.61
CA PRO A 175 8.41 -3.39 -6.97
C PRO A 175 9.75 -4.13 -6.97
N LYS A 176 9.72 -5.39 -7.40
CA LYS A 176 10.92 -6.22 -7.62
C LYS A 176 11.88 -6.31 -6.41
N PRO A 177 11.42 -6.76 -5.23
CA PRO A 177 12.23 -6.72 -4.01
C PRO A 177 13.49 -7.60 -4.08
N TRP A 178 13.55 -8.61 -4.94
CA TRP A 178 14.77 -9.40 -5.19
C TRP A 178 15.94 -8.59 -5.78
N ARG A 179 15.71 -7.34 -6.21
CA ARG A 179 16.78 -6.44 -6.67
C ARG A 179 17.45 -5.66 -5.55
N ILE A 180 16.94 -5.77 -4.32
CA ILE A 180 17.51 -5.13 -3.14
C ILE A 180 18.76 -5.93 -2.75
N LYS A 181 19.93 -5.29 -2.83
CA LYS A 181 21.24 -5.89 -2.53
C LYS A 181 21.64 -5.68 -1.10
#